data_AF-A0A815JVG1-F1
#
_entry.id   AF-A0A815JVG1-F1
#
_cell.length_a   1.000
_cell.length_b   1.000
_cell.length_c   1.000
_cell.angle_alpha   90.00
_cell.angle_beta   90.00
_cell.angle_gamma   90.00
#
_symmetry.space_group_name_H-M   'P 1'
#
loop_
_entity.id
_entity.type
_entity.pdbx_description
1 polymer ?
#
loop_
_entity_poly.entity_id
_entity_poly.type
_entity_poly.pdbx_seq_one_letter_code
_entity_poly.pdbx_strand_id
1 'polypeptide(L)'
;MNILSAIAEAYNNADNPSDRRAVLSIVAKQVNYNLLSSVIPGLTKYRLTEARLFAIESGKSVITEPTSCINVRYSSAQVEHFIDFVLSPHISCNVPFGEKTLRLSSGTEFNVPDTIRSINSTRIIQQYHEYCHQMCASFEPLNPSSL
;
A
#
# COMPACT_ATOMS: atom_id res chain seq x y z
N MET A 1 -42.29 -3.17 -5.54
CA MET A 1 -41.06 -2.37 -5.37
C MET A 1 -40.61 -1.92 -6.76
N ASN A 2 -40.40 -0.62 -6.99
CA ASN A 2 -39.96 -0.11 -8.30
C ASN A 2 -38.42 -0.23 -8.39
N ILE A 3 -37.89 -0.75 -9.50
CA ILE A 3 -36.44 -0.94 -9.67
C ILE A 3 -35.69 0.40 -9.52
N LEU A 4 -36.27 1.50 -10.00
CA LEU A 4 -35.68 2.83 -9.90
C LEU A 4 -35.56 3.32 -8.44
N SER A 5 -36.53 3.01 -7.58
CA SER A 5 -36.47 3.43 -6.17
C SER A 5 -35.40 2.65 -5.41
N ALA A 6 -35.25 1.35 -5.70
CA ALA A 6 -34.20 0.52 -5.10
C ALA A 6 -32.79 1.01 -5.47
N ILE A 7 -32.60 1.49 -6.70
CA ILE A 7 -31.33 2.05 -7.16
C ILE A 7 -31.03 3.38 -6.50
N ALA A 8 -32.04 4.23 -6.32
CA ALA A 8 -31.85 5.50 -5.61
C ALA A 8 -31.49 5.27 -4.14
N GLU A 9 -32.11 4.29 -3.49
CA GLU A 9 -31.77 3.89 -2.13
C GLU A 9 -30.33 3.36 -2.05
N ALA A 10 -29.95 2.44 -2.93
CA ALA A 10 -28.58 1.91 -3.01
C ALA A 10 -27.54 3.01 -3.31
N TYR A 11 -27.88 3.99 -4.15
CA TYR A 11 -27.02 5.13 -4.46
C TYR A 11 -26.78 6.02 -3.24
N ASN A 12 -27.83 6.29 -2.46
CA ASN A 12 -27.75 7.11 -1.26
C ASN A 12 -27.00 6.41 -0.12
N ASN A 13 -27.12 5.09 -0.02
CA ASN A 13 -26.45 4.27 0.99
C ASN A 13 -24.97 3.99 0.67
N ALA A 14 -24.51 4.24 -0.55
CA ALA A 14 -23.11 4.04 -0.92
C ALA A 14 -22.22 5.19 -0.39
N ASP A 15 -21.17 4.83 0.34
CA ASP A 15 -20.21 5.77 0.93
C ASP A 15 -19.20 6.28 -0.10
N ASN A 16 -18.74 5.41 -1.01
CA ASN A 16 -17.71 5.76 -1.97
C ASN A 16 -18.28 6.21 -3.33
N PRO A 17 -17.66 7.21 -3.99
CA PRO A 17 -18.02 7.59 -5.36
C PRO A 17 -17.94 6.45 -6.38
N SER A 18 -16.99 5.52 -6.19
CA SER A 18 -16.83 4.33 -7.03
C SER A 18 -18.04 3.40 -6.95
N ASP A 19 -18.54 3.16 -5.74
CA ASP A 19 -19.70 2.29 -5.50
C ASP A 19 -20.97 2.96 -6.04
N ARG A 20 -21.11 4.28 -5.85
CA ARG A 20 -22.18 5.08 -6.46
C ARG A 20 -22.16 4.98 -7.99
N ARG A 21 -20.98 5.00 -8.61
CA ARG A 21 -20.82 4.85 -10.07
C ARG A 21 -21.20 3.43 -10.51
N ALA A 22 -20.80 2.40 -9.75
CA ALA A 22 -21.16 1.01 -10.02
C ALA A 22 -22.67 0.78 -9.95
N VAL A 23 -23.35 1.30 -8.91
CA VAL A 23 -24.81 1.24 -8.76
C VAL A 23 -25.52 1.91 -9.92
N LEU A 24 -25.10 3.12 -10.31
CA LEU A 24 -25.68 3.81 -11.47
C LEU A 24 -25.48 3.04 -12.78
N SER A 25 -24.32 2.38 -12.94
CA SER A 25 -23.94 1.69 -14.18
C SER A 25 -24.92 0.58 -14.57
N ILE A 26 -25.58 -0.03 -13.58
CA ILE A 26 -26.57 -1.11 -13.75
C ILE A 26 -27.71 -0.66 -14.67
N VAL A 27 -28.19 0.58 -14.52
CA VAL A 27 -29.32 1.14 -15.30
C VAL A 27 -28.95 2.24 -16.26
N ALA A 28 -27.69 2.68 -16.26
CA ALA A 28 -27.23 3.83 -17.03
C ALA A 28 -27.47 3.72 -18.55
N LYS A 29 -27.51 2.49 -19.10
CA LYS A 29 -27.78 2.21 -20.52
C LYS A 29 -29.28 2.24 -20.89
N GLN A 30 -30.16 2.01 -19.91
CA GLN A 30 -31.60 1.79 -20.13
C GLN A 30 -32.45 3.01 -19.76
N VAL A 31 -31.89 3.95 -18.99
CA VAL A 31 -32.64 5.05 -18.38
C VAL A 31 -32.12 6.42 -18.85
N ASN A 32 -33.05 7.33 -19.11
CA ASN A 32 -32.78 8.72 -19.45
C ASN A 32 -32.48 9.56 -18.20
N TYR A 33 -31.65 10.60 -18.36
CA TYR A 33 -31.26 11.49 -17.27
C TYR A 33 -32.45 12.08 -16.51
N ASN A 34 -33.48 12.55 -17.22
CA ASN A 34 -34.64 13.19 -16.59
C ASN A 34 -35.37 12.26 -15.61
N LEU A 35 -35.43 10.96 -15.93
CA LEU A 35 -36.08 9.95 -15.08
C LEU A 35 -35.20 9.60 -13.86
N LEU A 36 -33.89 9.60 -14.02
CA LEU A 36 -32.96 9.32 -12.92
C LEU A 36 -32.83 10.52 -11.97
N SER A 37 -32.86 11.73 -12.52
CA SER A 37 -32.76 12.97 -11.75
C SER A 37 -34.02 13.24 -10.91
N SER A 38 -35.18 12.69 -11.26
CA SER A 38 -36.39 12.80 -10.43
C SER A 38 -36.34 11.90 -9.20
N VAL A 39 -35.62 10.78 -9.26
CA VAL A 39 -35.49 9.82 -8.14
C VAL A 39 -34.24 10.10 -7.30
N ILE A 40 -33.17 10.61 -7.92
CA ILE A 40 -31.92 10.98 -7.26
C ILE A 40 -31.71 12.49 -7.43
N PRO A 41 -32.20 13.31 -6.47
CA PRO A 41 -32.00 14.76 -6.53
C PRO A 41 -30.51 15.09 -6.41
N GLY A 42 -30.04 16.00 -7.26
CA GLY A 42 -28.62 16.41 -7.31
C GLY A 42 -27.72 15.52 -8.18
N LEU A 43 -28.27 14.51 -8.87
CA LEU A 43 -27.52 13.75 -9.86
C LEU A 43 -27.13 14.66 -11.04
N THR A 44 -25.84 14.72 -11.38
CA THR A 44 -25.36 15.47 -12.54
C THR A 44 -25.31 14.60 -13.79
N LYS A 45 -25.48 15.22 -14.97
CA LYS A 45 -25.31 14.52 -16.27
C LYS A 45 -23.94 13.85 -16.37
N TYR A 46 -22.90 14.50 -15.84
CA TYR A 46 -21.54 13.98 -15.80
C TYR A 46 -21.46 12.61 -15.09
N ARG A 47 -22.04 12.48 -13.89
CA ARG A 47 -22.05 11.19 -13.15
C ARG A 47 -22.75 10.08 -13.91
N LEU A 48 -23.81 10.41 -14.65
CA LEU A 48 -24.50 9.45 -15.50
C LEU A 48 -23.65 9.03 -16.70
N THR A 49 -22.94 9.97 -17.35
CA THR A 49 -22.02 9.67 -18.45
C THR A 49 -20.87 8.78 -17.99
N GLU A 50 -20.26 9.09 -16.85
CA GLU A 50 -19.22 8.26 -16.21
C GLU A 50 -19.72 6.84 -15.91
N ALA A 51 -20.94 6.70 -15.40
CA ALA A 51 -21.56 5.40 -15.14
C ALA A 51 -21.83 4.62 -16.45
N ARG A 52 -22.15 5.30 -17.55
CA ARG A 52 -22.28 4.67 -18.88
C ARG A 52 -20.95 4.17 -19.41
N LEU A 53 -19.89 4.98 -19.29
CA LEU A 53 -18.53 4.59 -19.66
C LEU A 53 -18.09 3.38 -18.85
N PHE A 54 -18.27 3.43 -17.53
CA PHE A 54 -18.02 2.30 -16.63
C PHE A 54 -18.81 1.05 -17.04
N ALA A 55 -20.10 1.17 -17.39
CA ALA A 55 -20.90 0.03 -17.87
C ALA A 55 -20.44 -0.55 -19.22
N ILE A 56 -19.71 0.23 -20.03
CA ILE A 56 -19.10 -0.24 -21.29
C ILE A 56 -17.78 -0.96 -20.98
N GLU A 57 -16.97 -0.39 -20.09
CA GLU A 57 -15.67 -0.93 -19.68
C GLU A 57 -15.80 -2.20 -18.85
N SER A 58 -16.62 -2.18 -17.80
CA SER A 58 -16.87 -3.32 -16.90
C SER A 58 -17.67 -4.46 -17.53
N GLY A 59 -18.42 -4.17 -18.61
CA GLY A 59 -19.09 -5.20 -19.42
C GLY A 59 -18.11 -6.15 -20.12
N LYS A 60 -16.82 -5.76 -20.23
CA LYS A 60 -15.72 -6.67 -20.55
C LYS A 60 -15.30 -7.38 -19.26
N SER A 61 -16.05 -8.41 -18.89
CA SER A 61 -15.76 -9.43 -17.86
C SER A 61 -14.41 -9.34 -17.13
N VAL A 62 -14.21 -8.34 -16.27
CA VAL A 62 -13.09 -8.30 -15.33
C VAL A 62 -13.64 -7.69 -14.05
N ILE A 63 -14.01 -8.55 -13.10
CA ILE A 63 -14.12 -8.17 -11.70
C ILE A 63 -12.67 -7.94 -11.28
N THR A 64 -12.19 -6.71 -11.40
CA THR A 64 -10.89 -6.35 -10.84
C THR A 64 -11.12 -6.27 -9.35
N GLU A 65 -10.72 -7.31 -8.61
CA GLU A 65 -10.56 -7.18 -7.17
C GLU A 65 -9.72 -5.92 -6.91
N PRO A 66 -10.01 -5.15 -5.86
CA PRO A 66 -9.24 -3.97 -5.53
C PRO A 66 -7.82 -4.41 -5.16
N THR A 67 -6.95 -4.54 -6.17
CA THR A 67 -5.53 -4.74 -5.95
C THR A 67 -5.06 -3.46 -5.30
N SER A 68 -4.82 -3.54 -4.00
CA SER A 68 -4.07 -2.55 -3.26
C SER A 68 -2.71 -2.41 -3.94
N CYS A 69 -2.60 -1.49 -4.90
CA CYS A 69 -1.36 -1.11 -5.52
C CYS A 69 -0.55 -0.33 -4.49
N ILE A 70 0.07 -1.04 -3.55
CA ILE A 70 1.15 -0.46 -2.76
C ILE A 70 2.26 -0.22 -3.77
N ASN A 71 2.56 1.04 -4.04
CA ASN A 71 3.70 1.40 -4.86
C ASN A 71 4.98 1.02 -4.10
N VAL A 72 5.47 -0.20 -4.32
CA VAL A 72 6.74 -0.67 -3.76
C VAL A 72 7.85 -0.05 -4.60
N ARG A 73 8.64 0.86 -3.98
CA ARG A 73 9.75 1.58 -4.62
C ARG A 73 11.12 0.92 -4.41
N TYR A 74 11.12 -0.36 -4.07
CA TYR A 74 12.32 -1.15 -3.79
C TYR A 74 12.13 -2.57 -4.30
N SER A 75 13.22 -3.25 -4.65
CA SER A 75 13.19 -4.69 -4.94
C SER A 75 13.57 -5.52 -3.72
N SER A 76 13.12 -6.78 -3.66
CA SER A 76 13.52 -7.71 -2.57
C SER A 76 15.04 -7.84 -2.48
N ALA A 77 15.70 -7.96 -3.64
CA ALA A 77 17.15 -8.07 -3.74
C ALA A 77 17.89 -6.87 -3.14
N GLN A 78 17.34 -5.65 -3.28
CA GLN A 78 17.94 -4.46 -2.67
C GLN A 78 17.84 -4.47 -1.14
N VAL A 79 16.73 -4.96 -0.61
CA VAL A 79 16.51 -5.07 0.84
C VAL A 79 17.39 -6.18 1.42
N GLU A 80 17.40 -7.36 0.80
CA GLU A 80 18.24 -8.49 1.21
C GLU A 80 19.72 -8.09 1.24
N HIS A 81 20.21 -7.45 0.18
CA HIS A 81 21.60 -7.00 0.13
C HIS A 81 21.95 -5.98 1.23
N PHE A 82 21.04 -5.07 1.57
CA PHE A 82 21.26 -4.14 2.68
C PHE A 82 21.26 -4.85 4.04
N ILE A 83 20.37 -5.82 4.24
CA ILE A 83 20.33 -6.62 5.46
C ILE A 83 21.65 -7.39 5.63
N ASP A 84 22.14 -8.04 4.57
CA ASP A 84 23.41 -8.75 4.57
C ASP A 84 24.58 -7.82 4.93
N PHE A 85 24.58 -6.60 4.38
CA PHE A 85 25.58 -5.59 4.72
C PHE A 85 25.55 -5.18 6.20
N VAL A 86 24.37 -4.91 6.77
CA VAL A 86 24.26 -4.48 8.18
C VAL A 86 24.57 -5.61 9.16
N LEU A 87 24.28 -6.84 8.78
CA LEU A 87 24.60 -8.03 9.59
C LEU A 87 26.08 -8.41 9.50
N SER A 88 26.80 -7.93 8.47
CA SER A 88 28.24 -8.15 8.31
C SER A 88 29.01 -7.83 9.59
N PRO A 89 29.99 -8.67 10.01
CA PRO A 89 30.77 -8.46 11.23
C PRO A 89 31.46 -7.10 11.30
N HIS A 90 31.73 -6.48 10.15
CA HIS A 90 32.36 -5.16 10.07
C HIS A 90 31.43 -4.01 10.51
N ILE A 91 30.12 -4.22 10.41
CA ILE A 91 29.08 -3.22 10.75
C ILE A 91 28.37 -3.57 12.07
N SER A 92 28.18 -4.87 12.35
CA SER A 92 27.43 -5.38 13.50
C SER A 92 28.23 -5.41 14.82
N CYS A 93 29.41 -4.78 14.88
CA CYS A 93 30.20 -4.62 16.10
C CYS A 93 29.45 -3.77 17.14
N ASN A 94 28.79 -4.43 18.09
CA ASN A 94 28.16 -3.78 19.23
C ASN A 94 29.08 -3.89 20.46
N VAL A 95 29.07 -2.83 21.28
CA VAL A 95 29.74 -2.83 22.59
C VAL A 95 28.74 -3.17 23.69
N PRO A 96 29.06 -4.09 24.62
CA PRO A 96 28.20 -4.36 25.75
C PRO A 96 28.22 -3.15 26.70
N PHE A 97 27.05 -2.57 26.94
CA PHE A 97 26.89 -1.40 27.82
C PHE A 97 26.10 -1.73 29.09
N GLY A 98 25.19 -2.69 29.02
CA GLY A 98 24.41 -3.14 30.16
C GLY A 98 23.88 -4.56 30.00
N GLU A 99 22.90 -4.92 30.80
CA GLU A 99 22.18 -6.19 30.72
C GLU A 99 20.67 -5.93 30.73
N LYS A 100 19.93 -6.70 29.94
CA LYS A 100 18.46 -6.68 29.87
C LYS A 100 17.93 -8.07 30.15
N THR A 101 17.01 -8.17 31.09
CA THR A 101 16.29 -9.41 31.39
C THR A 101 15.08 -9.54 30.46
N LEU A 102 15.12 -10.56 29.59
CA LEU A 102 14.00 -10.93 28.73
C LEU A 102 13.11 -11.93 29.46
N ARG A 103 11.84 -11.56 29.65
CA ARG A 103 10.80 -12.46 30.16
C ARG A 103 10.01 -13.04 28.99
N LEU A 104 10.05 -14.37 28.84
CA LEU A 104 9.22 -15.07 27.87
C LEU A 104 7.79 -15.21 28.39
N SER A 105 6.84 -15.42 27.48
CA SER A 105 5.44 -15.74 27.81
C SER A 105 5.29 -17.02 28.64
N SER A 106 6.29 -17.92 28.58
CA SER A 106 6.41 -19.13 29.42
C SER A 106 6.79 -18.84 30.88
N GLY A 107 7.13 -17.58 31.23
CA GLY A 107 7.57 -17.19 32.56
C GLY A 107 9.07 -17.39 32.83
N THR A 108 9.83 -17.88 31.85
CA THR A 108 11.30 -18.03 31.95
C THR A 108 12.00 -16.70 31.67
N GLU A 109 13.05 -16.41 32.45
CA GLU A 109 13.83 -15.17 32.33
C GLU A 109 15.25 -15.45 31.82
N PHE A 110 15.74 -14.64 30.87
CA PHE A 110 17.10 -14.72 30.33
C PHE A 110 17.76 -13.36 30.36
N ASN A 111 19.00 -13.29 30.84
CA ASN A 111 19.80 -12.07 30.78
C ASN A 111 20.54 -12.01 29.44
N VAL A 112 20.25 -10.97 28.67
CA VAL A 112 20.90 -10.69 27.38
C VAL A 112 21.67 -9.38 27.53
N PRO A 113 22.89 -9.27 26.99
CA PRO A 113 23.63 -8.03 27.01
C PRO A 113 22.83 -6.92 26.31
N ASP A 114 22.69 -5.77 26.97
CA ASP A 114 22.23 -4.55 26.33
C ASP A 114 23.41 -3.92 25.61
N THR A 115 23.37 -3.98 24.29
CA THR A 115 24.49 -3.57 23.46
C THR A 115 24.21 -2.24 22.78
N ILE A 116 25.19 -1.33 22.80
CA ILE A 116 25.15 -0.11 22.00
C ILE A 116 25.89 -0.37 20.70
N ARG A 117 25.28 0.02 19.57
CA ARG A 117 25.95 -0.06 18.27
C ARG A 117 27.09 0.95 18.21
N SER A 118 28.27 0.51 17.76
CA SER A 118 29.45 1.37 17.69
C SER A 118 29.37 2.44 16.58
N ILE A 119 28.58 2.19 15.53
CA ILE A 119 28.46 3.05 14.35
C ILE A 119 27.05 3.64 14.29
N ASN A 120 26.94 4.94 14.00
CA ASN A 120 25.67 5.61 13.80
C ASN A 120 25.00 5.22 12.47
N SER A 121 23.68 5.31 12.39
CA SER A 121 22.93 4.91 11.20
C SER A 121 23.32 5.68 9.93
N THR A 122 23.57 7.00 10.04
CA THR A 122 24.00 7.82 8.90
C THR A 122 25.30 7.32 8.28
N ARG A 123 26.26 6.91 9.12
CA ARG A 123 27.56 6.42 8.70
C ARG A 123 27.46 5.02 8.08
N ILE A 124 26.56 4.18 8.60
CA ILE A 124 26.25 2.87 8.01
C ILE A 124 25.71 3.04 6.59
N ILE A 125 24.79 3.98 6.37
CA ILE A 125 24.26 4.29 5.03
C ILE A 125 25.37 4.77 4.09
N GLN A 126 26.25 5.68 4.55
CA GLN A 126 27.40 6.13 3.76
C GLN A 126 28.33 4.98 3.37
N GLN A 127 28.70 4.14 4.34
CA GLN A 127 29.56 2.98 4.12
C GLN A 127 28.92 1.96 3.18
N TYR A 128 27.60 1.79 3.25
CA TYR A 128 26.86 0.92 2.34
C TYR A 128 27.00 1.37 0.89
N HIS A 129 26.80 2.67 0.62
CA HIS A 129 26.96 3.22 -0.73
C HIS A 129 28.40 3.15 -1.22
N GLU A 130 29.38 3.42 -0.36
CA GLU A 130 30.81 3.25 -0.67
C GLU A 130 31.14 1.79 -1.00
N TYR A 131 30.62 0.84 -0.22
CA TYR A 131 30.76 -0.59 -0.44
C TYR A 131 30.15 -1.02 -1.78
N CYS A 132 28.91 -0.62 -2.08
CA CYS A 132 28.27 -0.92 -3.36
C CYS A 132 29.05 -0.36 -4.55
N HIS A 133 29.55 0.87 -4.44
CA HIS A 133 30.36 1.48 -5.50
C HIS A 133 31.68 0.72 -5.74
N GLN A 134 32.31 0.19 -4.69
CA GLN A 134 33.60 -0.49 -4.80
C GLN A 134 33.49 -1.97 -5.19
N MET A 135 32.49 -2.67 -4.65
CA MET A 135 32.39 -4.14 -4.72
C MET A 135 31.30 -4.61 -5.69
N CYS A 136 30.34 -3.76 -6.05
CA CYS A 136 29.15 -4.14 -6.81
C CYS A 136 28.86 -3.16 -7.95
N ALA A 137 29.73 -3.10 -8.96
CA ALA A 137 29.65 -2.14 -10.07
C ALA A 137 28.33 -2.19 -10.89
N SER A 138 27.59 -3.30 -10.87
CA SER A 138 26.33 -3.49 -11.60
C SER A 138 25.08 -3.46 -10.72
N PHE A 139 25.22 -3.22 -9.41
CA PHE A 139 24.10 -3.26 -8.47
C PHE A 139 23.64 -1.85 -8.09
N GLU A 140 22.34 -1.59 -8.20
CA GLU A 140 21.74 -0.34 -7.75
C GLU A 140 21.29 -0.46 -6.28
N PRO A 141 21.96 0.21 -5.33
CA PRO A 141 21.60 0.13 -3.91
C PRO A 141 20.26 0.81 -3.61
N LEU A 142 19.70 0.49 -2.44
CA LEU A 142 18.51 1.17 -1.92
C LEU A 142 18.78 2.69 -1.80
N ASN A 143 17.75 3.50 -2.06
CA ASN A 143 17.86 4.95 -1.90
C ASN A 143 18.11 5.32 -0.43
N PRO A 144 18.95 6.34 -0.14
CA PRO A 144 19.21 6.79 1.24
C PRO A 144 17.96 7.21 2.00
N SER A 145 16.90 7.65 1.31
CA SER A 145 15.62 8.02 1.93
C SER A 145 14.77 6.81 2.35
N SER A 146 15.12 5.62 1.88
CA SER A 146 14.47 4.35 2.22
C SER A 146 15.25 3.55 3.28
N LEU A 147 16.45 4.00 3.68
CA LEU A 147 17.36 3.38 4.64
C LEU A 147 17.41 4.16 5.96
#